data_AF-A0A7G2MEA8-F1
#
_entry.id   AF-A0A7G2MEA8-F1
#
_cell.length_a   1.000
_cell.length_b   1.000
_cell.length_c   1.000
_cell.angle_alpha   90.00
_cell.angle_beta   90.00
_cell.angle_gamma   90.00
#
_symmetry.space_group_name_H-M   'P 1'
#
loop_
_entity.id
_entity.type
_entity.pdbx_description
1 polymer ?
#
loop_
_entity_poly.entity_id
_entity_poly.type
_entity_poly.pdbx_seq_one_letter_code
_entity_poly.pdbx_strand_id
1 'polypeptide(L)'
;EMYLIAMECGSIQNANDLYKEVCIARDITPVTFGSTEELLETLILEYNREFYGEGQAFYAYKRLGRSKIFGTSTVGSALIYVLPLPKAESLYIQ
;
A
#
# COMPACT_ATOMS: atom_id res chain seq x y z
N GLU A 1 0.74 -6.72 9.14
CA GLU A 1 1.34 -5.38 9.03
C GLU A 1 2.86 -5.39 8.87
N MET A 2 3.63 -5.79 9.89
CA MET A 2 5.08 -5.55 9.91
C MET A 2 5.88 -6.23 8.77
N TYR A 3 5.50 -7.44 8.37
CA TYR A 3 6.12 -8.15 7.24
C TYR A 3 6.00 -7.38 5.92
N LEU A 4 4.81 -6.87 5.61
CA LEU A 4 4.57 -6.13 4.36
C LEU A 4 5.34 -4.80 4.35
N ILE A 5 5.45 -4.13 5.50
CA ILE A 5 6.27 -2.91 5.64
C ILE A 5 7.76 -3.25 5.47
N ALA A 6 8.24 -4.33 6.09
CA ALA A 6 9.63 -4.76 5.97
C ALA A 6 9.99 -5.18 4.54
N MET A 7 9.06 -5.81 3.81
CA MET A 7 9.21 -6.09 2.38
C MET A 7 9.36 -4.81 1.56
N GLU A 8 8.53 -3.78 1.82
CA GLU A 8 8.56 -2.48 1.12
C GLU A 8 9.88 -1.73 1.31
N CYS A 9 10.45 -1.77 2.52
CA CYS A 9 11.66 -1.02 2.87
C CYS A 9 12.97 -1.81 2.69
N GLY A 10 12.89 -3.12 2.44
CA GLY A 10 14.03 -4.03 2.36
C GLY A 10 14.62 -4.17 0.97
N SER A 11 15.64 -5.03 0.86
CA SER A 11 16.12 -5.49 -0.45
C SER A 11 15.11 -6.44 -1.11
N ILE A 12 15.18 -6.62 -2.44
CA ILE A 12 14.35 -7.62 -3.15
C ILE A 12 14.56 -9.03 -2.57
N GLN A 13 15.79 -9.38 -2.19
CA GLN A 13 16.07 -10.67 -1.57
C GLN A 13 15.35 -10.81 -0.22
N ASN A 14 15.45 -9.80 0.65
CA ASN A 14 14.72 -9.78 1.92
C ASN A 14 13.22 -9.85 1.69
N ALA A 15 12.69 -9.13 0.70
CA ALA A 15 11.27 -9.15 0.38
C ALA A 15 10.79 -10.54 -0.07
N ASN A 16 11.58 -11.25 -0.88
CA ASN A 16 11.28 -12.63 -1.29
C ASN A 16 11.26 -13.61 -0.11
N ASP A 17 12.23 -13.48 0.80
CA ASP A 17 12.31 -14.33 1.99
C ASP A 17 11.10 -14.10 2.92
N LEU A 18 10.78 -12.82 3.18
CA LEU A 18 9.62 -12.44 4.00
C LEU A 18 8.29 -12.81 3.35
N TYR A 19 8.16 -12.63 2.03
CA TYR A 19 6.92 -12.97 1.33
C TYR A 19 6.67 -14.48 1.34
N LYS A 20 7.72 -15.29 1.23
CA LYS A 20 7.62 -16.74 1.38
C LYS A 20 7.05 -17.13 2.75
N GLU A 21 7.46 -16.48 3.84
CA GLU A 21 6.88 -16.70 5.18
C GLU A 21 5.39 -16.34 5.21
N VAL A 22 5.01 -15.18 4.64
CA VAL A 22 3.61 -14.75 4.54
C VAL A 22 2.76 -15.75 3.75
N CYS A 23 3.28 -16.24 2.63
CA CYS A 23 2.62 -17.22 1.78
C CYS A 23 2.42 -18.56 2.50
N ILE A 24 3.45 -19.08 3.18
CA ILE A 24 3.37 -20.33 3.95
C ILE A 24 2.31 -20.23 5.05
N ALA A 25 2.28 -19.11 5.78
CA ALA A 25 1.30 -18.89 6.84
C ALA A 25 -0.16 -18.85 6.35
N ARG A 26 -0.36 -18.68 5.04
CA ARG A 26 -1.68 -18.51 4.40
C ARG A 26 -2.03 -19.59 3.40
N ASP A 27 -1.18 -20.61 3.29
CA ASP A 27 -1.31 -21.70 2.31
C ASP A 27 -1.42 -21.20 0.86
N ILE A 28 -0.56 -20.24 0.50
CA ILE A 28 -0.48 -19.65 -0.84
C ILE A 28 0.85 -20.04 -1.48
N THR A 29 0.85 -20.33 -2.76
CA THR A 29 2.10 -20.56 -3.52
C THR A 29 2.90 -19.25 -3.60
N PRO A 30 4.14 -19.20 -3.08
CA PRO A 30 4.96 -18.00 -3.14
C PRO A 30 5.43 -17.71 -4.56
N VAL A 31 5.56 -16.42 -4.88
CA VAL A 31 6.25 -15.93 -6.08
C VAL A 31 7.54 -15.24 -5.68
N THR A 32 8.50 -15.22 -6.60
CA THR A 32 9.76 -14.50 -6.43
C THR A 32 9.72 -13.23 -7.28
N PHE A 33 9.98 -12.09 -6.67
CA PHE A 33 10.11 -10.80 -7.35
C PHE A 33 11.49 -10.66 -7.98
N GLY A 34 11.52 -10.27 -9.26
CA GLY A 34 12.73 -9.92 -10.00
C GLY A 34 13.02 -8.42 -10.03
N SER A 35 12.05 -7.57 -9.67
CA SER A 35 12.20 -6.11 -9.61
C SER A 35 11.41 -5.49 -8.46
N THR A 36 11.74 -4.24 -8.13
CA THR A 36 10.99 -3.45 -7.15
C THR A 36 9.56 -3.20 -7.64
N GLU A 37 9.37 -2.99 -8.93
CA GLU A 37 8.05 -2.77 -9.53
C GLU A 37 7.13 -3.98 -9.34
N GLU A 38 7.63 -5.20 -9.60
CA GLU A 38 6.88 -6.45 -9.37
C GLU A 38 6.50 -6.63 -7.90
N LEU A 39 7.44 -6.32 -7.00
CA LEU A 39 7.19 -6.31 -5.57
C LEU A 39 6.07 -5.33 -5.22
N LEU A 40 6.13 -4.07 -5.69
CA LEU A 40 5.15 -3.04 -5.36
C LEU A 40 3.75 -3.33 -5.93
N GLU A 41 3.65 -4.01 -7.08
CA GLU A 41 2.36 -4.48 -7.61
C GLU A 41 1.75 -5.59 -6.75
N THR A 42 2.56 -6.53 -6.26
CA THR A 42 2.08 -7.58 -5.36
C THR A 42 1.75 -7.00 -3.98
N LEU A 43 2.60 -6.11 -3.48
CA LEU A 43 2.48 -5.50 -2.17
C LEU A 43 1.14 -4.78 -2.03
N ILE A 44 0.71 -3.99 -3.02
CA ILE A 44 -0.56 -3.27 -2.92
C ILE A 44 -1.77 -4.23 -2.87
N LEU A 45 -1.69 -5.39 -3.55
CA LEU A 45 -2.73 -6.42 -3.48
C LEU A 45 -2.78 -7.04 -2.08
N GLU A 46 -1.62 -7.35 -1.49
CA GLU A 46 -1.55 -7.84 -0.11
C GLU A 46 -2.05 -6.81 0.90
N TYR A 47 -1.72 -5.52 0.74
CA TYR A 47 -2.28 -4.46 1.59
C TYR A 47 -3.82 -4.42 1.53
N ASN A 48 -4.42 -4.59 0.35
CA ASN A 48 -5.88 -4.62 0.21
C ASN A 48 -6.50 -5.86 0.86
N ARG A 49 -5.82 -6.99 0.78
CA ARG A 49 -6.29 -8.26 1.33
C ARG A 49 -6.17 -8.30 2.85
N GLU A 50 -5.04 -7.83 3.37
CA GLU A 50 -4.69 -7.92 4.78
C GLU A 50 -5.30 -6.83 5.65
N PHE A 51 -5.51 -5.63 5.11
CA PHE A 51 -5.98 -4.48 5.89
C PHE A 51 -7.34 -3.97 5.45
N TYR A 52 -8.16 -4.87 4.90
CA TYR A 52 -9.51 -4.53 4.48
C TYR A 52 -10.35 -4.05 5.68
N GLY A 53 -10.84 -2.81 5.61
CA GLY A 53 -11.61 -2.20 6.71
C GLY A 53 -10.77 -1.62 7.85
N GLU A 54 -9.44 -1.70 7.79
CA GLU A 54 -8.54 -1.22 8.86
C GLU A 54 -8.01 0.20 8.62
N GLY A 55 -8.44 0.87 7.55
CA GLY A 55 -8.05 2.25 7.24
C GLY A 55 -6.64 2.42 6.68
N GLN A 56 -5.85 1.34 6.53
CA GLN A 56 -4.49 1.41 5.99
C GLN A 56 -4.42 1.61 4.47
N ALA A 57 -5.41 1.09 3.73
CA ALA A 57 -5.40 1.09 2.27
C ALA A 57 -5.24 2.50 1.68
N PHE A 58 -5.97 3.50 2.21
CA PHE A 58 -5.86 4.89 1.75
C PHE A 58 -4.43 5.42 1.84
N TYR A 59 -3.75 5.19 2.97
CA TYR A 59 -2.40 5.67 3.19
C TYR A 59 -1.37 4.92 2.33
N ALA A 60 -1.55 3.62 2.10
CA ALA A 60 -0.69 2.85 1.19
C ALA A 60 -0.79 3.37 -0.24
N TYR A 61 -2.01 3.56 -0.75
CA TYR A 61 -2.26 4.11 -2.08
C TYR A 61 -1.69 5.52 -2.28
N LYS A 62 -1.85 6.39 -1.26
CA LYS A 62 -1.28 7.74 -1.23
C LYS A 62 0.25 7.72 -1.25
N ARG A 63 0.88 6.96 -0.35
CA ARG A 63 2.36 6.90 -0.23
C ARG A 63 3.00 6.37 -1.51
N LEU A 64 2.39 5.35 -2.11
CA LEU A 64 2.87 4.74 -3.36
C LEU A 64 2.44 5.49 -4.62
N GLY A 65 1.71 6.60 -4.50
CA GLY A 65 1.33 7.46 -5.63
C GLY A 65 0.49 6.75 -6.69
N ARG A 66 -0.28 5.73 -6.32
CA ARG A 66 -1.02 4.89 -7.29
C ARG A 66 -2.21 5.65 -7.88
N SER A 67 -2.40 5.57 -9.18
CA SER A 67 -3.58 6.16 -9.84
C SER A 67 -4.78 5.23 -9.86
N LYS A 68 -4.55 3.91 -9.94
CA LYS A 68 -5.58 2.87 -9.89
C LYS A 68 -5.77 2.38 -8.46
N ILE A 69 -6.95 2.67 -7.90
CA ILE A 69 -7.32 2.30 -6.53
C ILE A 69 -8.36 1.18 -6.58
N PHE A 70 -8.18 0.14 -5.77
CA PHE A 70 -9.12 -0.98 -5.70
C PHE A 70 -10.50 -0.52 -5.21
N GLY A 71 -11.57 -1.02 -5.85
CA GLY A 71 -12.95 -0.74 -5.43
C GLY A 71 -13.49 0.65 -5.79
N THR A 72 -12.79 1.45 -6.59
CA THR A 72 -13.29 2.76 -7.05
C THR A 72 -12.91 3.06 -8.50
N SER A 73 -13.71 3.89 -9.17
CA SER A 73 -13.40 4.49 -10.47
C SER A 73 -12.67 5.83 -10.37
N THR A 74 -12.53 6.38 -9.15
CA THR A 74 -11.81 7.63 -8.90
C THR A 74 -10.31 7.42 -9.12
N VAL A 75 -9.72 8.24 -9.97
CA VAL A 75 -8.27 8.22 -10.24
C VAL A 75 -7.51 8.86 -9.09
N GLY A 76 -6.58 8.10 -8.50
CA GLY A 76 -5.66 8.59 -7.48
C GLY A 76 -4.79 9.72 -8.03
N SER A 77 -4.78 10.84 -7.30
CA SER A 77 -3.99 12.03 -7.61
C SER A 77 -3.80 12.85 -6.33
N ALA A 78 -2.93 13.88 -6.37
CA ALA A 78 -2.73 14.76 -5.23
C ALA A 78 -4.06 15.39 -4.73
N LEU A 79 -4.99 15.71 -5.63
CA LEU A 79 -6.31 16.26 -5.28
C LEU A 79 -7.20 15.27 -4.52
N ILE A 80 -7.01 13.96 -4.73
CA ILE A 80 -7.77 12.91 -4.03
C ILE A 80 -7.08 12.50 -2.73
N TYR A 81 -5.75 12.50 -2.71
CA TYR A 81 -4.97 12.05 -1.56
C TYR A 81 -4.70 13.14 -0.51
N VAL A 82 -4.89 14.41 -0.85
CA VAL A 82 -4.73 15.53 0.08
C VAL A 82 -6.12 16.04 0.46
N LEU A 83 -6.49 15.83 1.72
CA LEU A 83 -7.73 16.37 2.26
C LEU A 83 -7.63 17.90 2.31
N PRO A 84 -8.65 18.63 1.83
CA PRO A 84 -8.66 20.08 1.93
C PRO A 84 -8.74 20.51 3.39
N LEU A 85 -8.13 21.65 3.70
CA LEU A 85 -8.32 22.29 5.00
C LEU A 85 -9.81 22.57 5.21
N PRO A 86 -10.40 22.20 6.37
CA PRO A 86 -11.79 22.52 6.65
C PRO A 86 -12.01 24.03 6.60
N LYS A 87 -13.12 24.47 6.01
CA LYS A 87 -13.44 25.90 5.84
C LYS A 87 -13.47 26.69 7.15
N ALA A 88 -13.82 26.04 8.27
CA ALA A 88 -13.82 26.67 9.58
C ALA A 88 -12.39 27.03 10.06
N GLU A 89 -11.38 26.26 9.64
CA GLU A 89 -9.99 26.46 10.06
C GLU A 89 -9.32 27.64 9.33
N SER A 90 -9.87 28.11 8.21
CA SER A 90 -9.29 29.26 7.48
C SER A 90 -9.31 30.56 8.28
N LEU A 91 -10.13 30.64 9.33
CA LEU A 91 -10.20 31.78 10.25
C LEU A 91 -8.95 31.90 11.14
N TYR A 92 -8.20 30.81 11.34
CA TYR A 92 -7.04 30.74 12.23
C TYR A 92 -5.68 30.81 11.51
N ILE A 93 -5.65 30.96 10.18
CA ILE A 93 -4.43 31.01 9.36
C ILE A 93 -4.00 32.48 9.12
N GLN A 94 -4.17 33.36 10.12
CA GLN A 94 -3.71 34.76 10.05
C GLN A 94 -2.22 34.90 10.37
#